data_AF-A0A497SKN8-F1
#
_entry.id   AF-A0A497SKN8-F1
#
_cell.length_a   1.000
_cell.length_b   1.000
_cell.length_c   1.000
_cell.angle_alpha   90.00
_cell.angle_beta   90.00
_cell.angle_gamma   90.00
#
_symmetry.space_group_name_H-M   'P 1'
#
loop_
_entity.id
_entity.type
_entity.pdbx_description
1 polymer ?
#
loop_
_entity_poly.entity_id
_entity_poly.type
_entity_poly.pdbx_seq_one_letter_code
_entity_poly.pdbx_strand_id
1 'polypeptide(L)'
;MRGVVYSLMAVMLAIPALLFMAMYAEHSWGQGFSVDAVIADQIHQIQGSIERDFERAALISGRRALMAMSERVITTGEPLSDPSSFFRELVMNGTLEGNQSIVMAGNTITDWIQAVTAVESRFHVSVEADGVSVSNKDGFNLLMRSRLELHVSDPDNTSRHDVNVIKNMTLSVENLEDPLFPLKTNGAVKRIIQRYSSQYHAMSKQGTFHSGNCSGTITTDKDSASKSGKILAVESSSDVVPGFAGVLLGESVNLSLPQYSIGCFVSGVPVASFTENATAFIDEPSGKAWVLPLKESIEDKAYYEGSGPNFLQRLQGITSPSPDGMGIETFITPGEETINRPQQDRLAYLYLSNQTHAACTRVRWMQDWFRTGNSTAIRYGIGGLSYEVC
;
A
#
# COMPACT_ATOMS: atom_id res chain seq x y z
N MET A 1 0.91 2.70 -92.33
CA MET A 1 0.01 3.30 -91.30
C MET A 1 0.12 2.62 -89.93
N ARG A 2 0.28 1.29 -89.82
CA ARG A 2 0.41 0.60 -88.51
C ARG A 2 1.58 1.10 -87.65
N GLY A 3 2.76 1.35 -88.23
CA GLY A 3 3.92 1.88 -87.48
C GLY A 3 3.70 3.28 -86.89
N VAL A 4 2.96 4.16 -87.58
CA VAL A 4 2.64 5.50 -87.07
C VAL A 4 1.71 5.43 -85.86
N VAL A 5 0.76 4.49 -85.86
CA VAL A 5 -0.16 4.28 -84.72
C VAL A 5 0.59 3.75 -83.49
N TYR A 6 1.54 2.82 -83.67
CA TYR A 6 2.37 2.33 -82.57
C TYR A 6 3.31 3.40 -82.00
N SER A 7 3.90 4.24 -82.86
CA SER A 7 4.70 5.39 -82.39
C SER A 7 3.85 6.42 -81.64
N LEU A 8 2.62 6.69 -82.11
CA LEU A 8 1.73 7.62 -81.43
C LEU A 8 1.28 7.08 -80.07
N MET A 9 0.94 5.79 -79.97
CA MET A 9 0.64 5.12 -78.69
C MET A 9 1.83 5.12 -77.74
N ALA A 10 3.04 4.87 -78.25
CA ALA A 10 4.26 4.89 -77.44
C ALA A 10 4.53 6.30 -76.87
N VAL A 11 4.37 7.35 -77.67
CA VAL A 11 4.52 8.74 -77.22
C VAL A 11 3.42 9.11 -76.21
N MET A 12 2.18 8.68 -76.45
CA MET A 12 1.04 8.94 -75.57
C MET A 12 1.18 8.27 -74.20
N LEU A 13 1.90 7.15 -74.11
CA LEU A 13 2.23 6.48 -72.84
C LEU A 13 3.52 7.01 -72.19
N ALA A 14 4.51 7.39 -73.00
CA ALA A 14 5.78 7.89 -72.49
C ALA A 14 5.65 9.26 -71.81
N ILE A 15 4.82 10.17 -72.34
CA ILE A 15 4.67 11.52 -71.77
C ILE A 15 4.08 11.48 -70.35
N PRO A 16 2.96 10.78 -70.07
CA PRO A 16 2.44 10.65 -68.70
C PRO A 16 3.42 9.94 -67.76
N ALA A 17 4.14 8.92 -68.24
CA ALA A 17 5.13 8.21 -67.43
C ALA A 17 6.31 9.11 -67.06
N LEU A 18 6.80 9.94 -67.99
CA LEU A 18 7.85 10.93 -67.74
C LEU A 18 7.37 12.04 -66.79
N LEU A 19 6.15 12.52 -66.95
CA LEU A 19 5.55 13.50 -66.03
C LEU A 19 5.38 12.91 -64.62
N PHE A 20 4.91 11.66 -64.51
CA PHE A 20 4.81 10.98 -63.23
C PHE A 20 6.17 10.78 -62.57
N MET A 21 7.19 10.37 -63.33
CA MET A 21 8.56 10.27 -62.83
C MET A 21 9.12 11.63 -62.40
N ALA A 22 8.84 12.71 -63.13
CA ALA A 22 9.26 14.06 -62.78
C ALA A 22 8.58 14.55 -61.48
N MET A 23 7.26 14.37 -61.35
CA MET A 23 6.53 14.70 -60.12
C MET A 23 7.00 13.85 -58.93
N TYR A 24 7.27 12.57 -59.13
CA TYR A 24 7.79 11.69 -58.09
C TYR A 24 9.22 12.10 -57.67
N ALA A 25 10.08 12.46 -58.63
CA ALA A 25 11.40 12.98 -58.35
C ALA A 25 11.35 14.29 -57.55
N GLU A 26 10.48 15.23 -57.96
CA GLU A 26 10.30 16.52 -57.27
C GLU A 26 9.73 16.35 -55.86
N HIS A 27 8.75 15.45 -55.68
CA HIS A 27 8.17 15.16 -54.37
C HIS A 27 9.14 14.37 -53.46
N SER A 28 9.88 13.40 -53.99
CA SER A 28 10.87 12.64 -53.23
C SER A 28 12.09 13.49 -52.85
N TRP A 29 12.48 14.46 -53.68
CA TRP A 29 13.55 15.41 -53.36
C TRP A 29 13.08 16.48 -52.36
N GLY A 30 11.80 16.88 -52.42
CA GLY A 30 11.16 17.74 -51.42
C GLY A 30 10.90 17.07 -50.06
N GLN A 31 10.94 15.73 -49.99
CA GLN A 31 10.87 14.93 -48.76
C GLN A 31 12.23 14.34 -48.34
N GLY A 32 13.36 14.95 -48.72
CA GLY A 32 14.60 14.71 -47.99
C GLY A 32 14.35 15.03 -46.50
N PHE A 33 14.73 14.11 -45.60
CA PHE A 33 14.66 14.26 -44.12
C PHE A 33 14.54 15.72 -43.70
N SER A 34 13.33 16.18 -43.33
CA SER A 34 13.22 17.58 -42.91
C SER A 34 14.00 17.69 -41.60
N VAL A 35 15.06 18.49 -41.64
CA VAL A 35 15.93 18.72 -40.47
C VAL A 35 15.06 19.20 -39.30
N ASP A 36 14.02 19.98 -39.58
CA ASP A 36 13.00 20.43 -38.64
C ASP A 36 12.25 19.29 -37.96
N ALA A 37 11.86 18.24 -38.69
CA ALA A 37 11.19 17.08 -38.10
C ALA A 37 12.12 16.29 -37.19
N VAL A 38 13.40 16.17 -37.56
CA VAL A 38 14.42 15.53 -36.71
C VAL A 38 14.69 16.36 -35.45
N ILE A 39 14.77 17.68 -35.59
CA ILE A 39 14.92 18.62 -34.47
C ILE A 39 13.72 18.52 -33.53
N ALA A 40 12.50 18.55 -34.05
CA ALA A 40 11.27 18.44 -33.28
C ALA A 40 11.18 17.09 -32.54
N ASP A 41 11.53 15.98 -33.18
CA ASP A 41 11.57 14.66 -32.53
C ASP A 41 12.60 14.64 -31.40
N GLN A 42 13.80 15.18 -31.60
CA GLN A 42 14.82 15.27 -30.55
C GLN A 42 14.37 16.12 -29.35
N ILE A 43 13.72 17.27 -29.61
CA ILE A 43 13.14 18.11 -28.56
C ILE A 43 12.09 17.32 -27.78
N HIS A 44 11.21 16.59 -28.48
CA HIS A 44 10.20 15.75 -27.85
C HIS A 44 10.81 14.63 -26.98
N GLN A 45 11.91 14.00 -27.44
CA GLN A 45 12.61 12.99 -26.64
C GLN A 45 13.24 13.58 -25.38
N ILE A 46 13.88 14.75 -25.47
CA ILE A 46 14.44 15.45 -24.31
C ILE A 46 13.34 15.79 -23.32
N GLN A 47 12.24 16.36 -23.81
CA GLN A 47 11.07 16.70 -23.00
C GLN A 47 10.55 15.48 -22.23
N GLY A 48 10.26 14.39 -22.94
CA GLY A 48 9.77 13.16 -22.32
C GLY A 48 10.77 12.53 -21.35
N SER A 49 12.08 12.69 -21.59
CA SER A 49 13.11 12.23 -20.66
C SER A 49 13.12 13.03 -19.36
N ILE A 50 13.09 14.37 -19.45
CA ILE A 50 13.07 15.26 -18.28
C ILE A 50 11.79 15.03 -17.45
N GLU A 51 10.64 14.89 -18.10
CA GLU A 51 9.38 14.64 -17.40
C GLU A 51 9.39 13.32 -16.58
N ARG A 52 9.95 12.25 -17.13
CA ARG A 52 10.06 10.96 -16.44
C ARG A 52 11.10 11.01 -15.32
N ASP A 53 12.19 11.74 -15.53
CA ASP A 53 13.24 11.87 -14.53
C ASP A 53 12.79 12.75 -13.35
N PHE A 54 12.01 13.80 -13.63
CA PHE A 54 11.37 14.62 -12.61
C PHE A 54 10.54 13.79 -11.64
N GLU A 55 9.71 12.88 -12.15
CA GLU A 55 8.88 12.00 -11.31
C GLU A 55 9.75 11.17 -10.36
N ARG A 56 10.88 10.64 -10.84
CA ARG A 56 11.81 9.87 -10.02
C ARG A 56 12.51 10.74 -8.98
N ALA A 57 13.01 11.91 -9.37
CA ALA A 57 13.68 12.85 -8.49
C ALA A 57 12.74 13.33 -7.38
N ALA A 58 11.50 13.70 -7.73
CA ALA A 58 10.49 14.11 -6.78
C ALA A 58 10.05 12.98 -5.84
N LEU A 59 9.97 11.73 -6.30
CA LEU A 59 9.71 10.56 -5.43
C LEU A 59 10.86 10.33 -4.43
N ILE A 60 12.12 10.43 -4.86
CA ILE A 60 13.30 10.28 -3.98
C ILE A 60 13.32 11.40 -2.94
N SER A 61 13.19 12.65 -3.39
CA SER A 61 13.13 13.83 -2.54
C SER A 61 11.97 13.73 -1.53
N GLY A 62 10.77 13.38 -2.00
CA GLY A 62 9.61 13.19 -1.15
C GLY A 62 9.81 12.11 -0.10
N ARG A 63 10.37 10.95 -0.46
CA ARG A 63 10.64 9.87 0.50
C ARG A 63 11.68 10.30 1.56
N ARG A 64 12.74 10.99 1.16
CA ARG A 64 13.74 11.54 2.10
C ARG A 64 13.16 12.62 2.99
N ALA A 65 12.25 13.46 2.49
CA ALA A 65 11.56 14.46 3.28
C ALA A 65 10.71 13.82 4.39
N LEU A 66 9.99 12.73 4.09
CA LEU A 66 9.26 11.97 5.12
C LEU A 66 10.20 11.41 6.19
N MET A 67 11.36 10.86 5.80
CA MET A 67 12.38 10.38 6.73
C MET A 67 12.90 11.50 7.63
N ALA A 68 13.25 12.66 7.04
CA ALA A 68 13.74 13.82 7.79
C ALA A 68 12.70 14.36 8.78
N MET A 69 11.42 14.41 8.40
CA MET A 69 10.33 14.80 9.32
C MET A 69 10.18 13.82 10.47
N SER A 70 10.20 12.51 10.20
CA SER A 70 10.18 11.50 11.27
C SER A 70 11.38 11.66 12.19
N GLU A 71 12.59 11.79 11.64
CA GLU A 71 13.82 11.96 12.43
C GLU A 71 13.76 13.20 13.33
N ARG A 72 13.26 14.33 12.82
CA ARG A 72 13.05 15.54 13.63
C ARG A 72 12.14 15.27 14.81
N VAL A 73 11.00 14.65 14.57
CA VAL A 73 10.01 14.32 15.62
C VAL A 73 10.61 13.37 16.66
N ILE A 74 11.35 12.34 16.22
CA ILE A 74 11.97 11.34 17.10
C ILE A 74 13.08 11.98 17.95
N THR A 75 13.91 12.82 17.34
CA THR A 75 15.09 13.39 17.99
C THR A 75 14.73 14.44 19.04
N THR A 76 13.71 15.27 18.76
CA THR A 76 13.30 16.32 19.70
C THR A 76 12.19 15.88 20.64
N GLY A 77 11.45 14.81 20.30
CA GLY A 77 10.25 14.41 21.02
C GLY A 77 9.09 15.41 20.89
N GLU A 78 9.13 16.28 19.88
CA GLU A 78 8.12 17.32 19.66
C GLU A 78 7.35 17.08 18.37
N PRO A 79 6.01 17.22 18.38
CA PRO A 79 5.19 17.05 17.18
C PRO A 79 5.38 18.21 16.20
N LEU A 80 5.18 17.94 14.90
CA LEU A 80 5.15 18.98 13.88
C LEU A 80 3.82 19.74 13.91
N SER A 81 3.85 21.06 13.80
CA SER A 81 2.63 21.88 13.73
C SER A 81 1.95 21.80 12.37
N ASP A 82 2.73 21.91 11.28
CA ASP A 82 2.25 21.83 9.89
C ASP A 82 3.16 20.93 9.03
N PRO A 83 2.94 19.60 9.05
CA PRO A 83 3.72 18.65 8.26
C PRO A 83 3.74 18.95 6.75
N SER A 84 2.65 19.52 6.22
CA SER A 84 2.55 19.79 4.77
C SER A 84 3.46 20.94 4.35
N SER A 85 3.55 21.99 5.17
CA SER A 85 4.49 23.09 4.91
C SER A 85 5.94 22.65 5.05
N PHE A 86 6.26 21.88 6.11
CA PHE A 86 7.61 21.33 6.30
C PHE A 86 8.03 20.34 5.22
N PHE A 87 7.12 19.51 4.74
CA PHE A 87 7.37 18.64 3.60
C PHE A 87 7.77 19.43 2.35
N ARG A 88 7.04 20.52 2.04
CA ARG A 88 7.36 21.40 0.92
C ARG A 88 8.73 22.06 1.08
N GLU A 89 9.03 22.56 2.28
CA GLU A 89 10.34 23.16 2.58
C GLU A 89 11.48 22.16 2.34
N LEU A 90 11.35 20.95 2.87
CA LEU A 90 12.34 19.89 2.70
C LEU A 90 12.54 19.51 1.23
N VAL A 91 11.45 19.26 0.51
CA VAL A 91 11.51 18.79 -0.88
C VAL A 91 12.13 19.83 -1.82
N MET A 92 11.86 21.11 -1.58
CA MET A 92 12.35 22.21 -2.43
C MET A 92 13.74 22.69 -1.99
N ASN A 93 13.93 22.95 -0.70
CA ASN A 93 15.11 23.66 -0.20
C ASN A 93 16.08 22.77 0.58
N GLY A 94 15.68 21.55 0.95
CA GLY A 94 16.49 20.66 1.78
C GLY A 94 16.61 21.09 3.23
N THR A 95 15.78 22.06 3.66
CA THR A 95 15.76 22.59 5.02
C THR A 95 14.51 22.16 5.78
N LEU A 96 14.62 22.13 7.10
CA LEU A 96 13.52 21.92 8.03
C LEU A 96 13.60 22.99 9.11
N GLU A 97 12.57 23.83 9.21
CA GLU A 97 12.55 24.98 10.13
C GLU A 97 13.72 25.95 9.86
N GLY A 98 14.13 26.07 8.58
CA GLY A 98 15.26 26.88 8.15
C GLY A 98 16.65 26.25 8.35
N ASN A 99 16.74 25.09 9.01
CA ASN A 99 18.01 24.39 9.23
C ASN A 99 18.25 23.33 8.16
N GLN A 100 19.49 23.17 7.71
CA GLN A 100 19.87 22.17 6.70
C GLN A 100 19.63 20.75 7.20
N SER A 101 18.94 19.93 6.40
CA SER A 101 18.74 18.52 6.67
C SER A 101 19.81 17.67 5.99
N ILE A 102 20.58 16.92 6.77
CA ILE A 102 21.60 16.00 6.25
C ILE A 102 20.96 14.92 5.37
N VAL A 103 19.76 14.46 5.73
CA VAL A 103 18.99 13.46 4.98
C VAL A 103 18.54 13.98 3.61
N MET A 104 18.48 15.30 3.40
CA MET A 104 18.10 15.90 2.12
C MET A 104 19.28 16.27 1.22
N ALA A 105 20.51 16.27 1.73
CA ALA A 105 21.67 16.79 1.01
C ALA A 105 21.79 16.23 -0.42
N GLY A 106 21.78 17.12 -1.41
CA GLY A 106 21.91 16.81 -2.85
C GLY A 106 20.73 16.03 -3.45
N ASN A 107 19.59 15.98 -2.76
CA ASN A 107 18.42 15.19 -3.16
C ASN A 107 17.12 16.01 -3.08
N THR A 108 17.18 17.31 -3.34
CA THR A 108 16.01 18.18 -3.47
C THR A 108 15.55 18.30 -4.93
N ILE A 109 14.34 18.82 -5.17
CA ILE A 109 13.90 19.16 -6.52
C ILE A 109 14.79 20.26 -7.12
N THR A 110 15.24 21.22 -6.32
CA THR A 110 16.14 22.28 -6.78
C THR A 110 17.51 21.74 -7.17
N ASP A 111 18.07 20.78 -6.43
CA ASP A 111 19.31 20.10 -6.81
C ASP A 111 19.15 19.37 -8.14
N TRP A 112 18.01 18.71 -8.35
CA TRP A 112 17.69 18.04 -9.62
C TRP A 112 17.56 19.03 -10.78
N ILE A 113 16.88 20.17 -10.60
CA ILE A 113 16.77 21.22 -11.64
C ILE A 113 18.17 21.70 -12.01
N GLN A 114 19.03 21.98 -11.03
CA GLN A 114 20.42 22.40 -11.28
C GLN A 114 21.19 21.32 -12.04
N ALA A 115 21.03 20.05 -11.68
CA ALA A 115 21.70 18.94 -12.36
C ALA A 115 21.24 18.80 -13.82
N VAL A 116 19.94 18.89 -14.10
CA VAL A 116 19.37 18.79 -15.45
C VAL A 116 19.77 19.97 -16.32
N THR A 117 19.70 21.20 -15.78
CA THR A 117 20.06 22.42 -16.53
C THR A 117 21.56 22.59 -16.73
N ALA A 118 22.40 21.92 -15.93
CA ALA A 118 23.85 21.89 -16.10
C ALA A 118 24.32 20.95 -17.24
N VAL A 119 23.45 20.07 -17.75
CA VAL A 119 23.80 19.20 -18.87
C VAL A 119 23.94 20.04 -20.14
N GLU A 120 25.16 20.12 -20.68
CA GLU A 120 25.39 20.77 -21.97
C GLU A 120 24.62 20.05 -23.07
N SER A 121 23.71 20.78 -23.70
CA SER A 121 22.91 20.30 -24.82
C SER A 121 22.94 21.34 -25.93
N ARG A 122 22.74 20.90 -27.18
CA ARG A 122 22.58 21.82 -28.31
C ARG A 122 21.25 22.61 -28.26
N PHE A 123 20.36 22.29 -27.33
CA PHE A 123 19.06 22.89 -27.14
C PHE A 123 19.06 23.80 -25.91
N HIS A 124 18.25 24.86 -25.94
CA HIS A 124 17.97 25.66 -24.77
C HIS A 124 16.89 24.96 -23.94
N VAL A 125 17.22 24.60 -22.70
CA VAL A 125 16.31 23.92 -21.77
C VAL A 125 16.14 24.82 -20.54
N SER A 126 14.90 25.15 -20.20
CA SER A 126 14.53 25.79 -18.94
C SER A 126 13.56 24.88 -18.19
N VAL A 127 13.80 24.68 -16.90
CA VAL A 127 13.00 23.80 -16.05
C VAL A 127 12.67 24.53 -14.76
N GLU A 128 11.39 24.58 -14.43
CA GLU A 128 10.88 25.10 -13.17
C GLU A 128 9.93 24.08 -12.54
N ALA A 129 9.94 23.99 -11.21
CA ALA A 129 8.99 23.16 -10.48
C ALA A 129 8.50 23.89 -9.24
N ASP A 130 7.18 23.86 -9.04
CA ASP A 130 6.53 24.56 -7.94
C ASP A 130 5.27 23.82 -7.46
N GLY A 131 4.55 24.44 -6.52
CA GLY A 131 3.25 23.93 -6.09
C GLY A 131 3.29 22.58 -5.37
N VAL A 132 4.44 22.23 -4.76
CA VAL A 132 4.59 20.98 -4.00
C VAL A 132 3.58 20.93 -2.86
N SER A 133 2.79 19.86 -2.84
CA SER A 133 1.83 19.54 -1.78
C SER A 133 1.82 18.05 -1.49
N VAL A 134 1.42 17.69 -0.28
CA VAL A 134 1.28 16.30 0.18
C VAL A 134 -0.05 16.13 0.89
N SER A 135 -0.72 15.01 0.64
CA SER A 135 -1.95 14.63 1.34
C SER A 135 -2.00 13.13 1.58
N ASN A 136 -2.81 12.70 2.54
CA ASN A 136 -3.12 11.28 2.70
C ASN A 136 -3.82 10.73 1.45
N LYS A 137 -3.51 9.48 1.07
CA LYS A 137 -4.18 8.78 -0.04
C LYS A 137 -5.00 7.60 0.47
N ASP A 138 -4.39 6.70 1.23
CA ASP A 138 -5.02 5.46 1.71
C ASP A 138 -4.48 4.99 3.08
N GLY A 139 -3.77 5.86 3.82
CA GLY A 139 -3.13 5.54 5.09
C GLY A 139 -1.68 5.08 4.95
N PHE A 140 -1.39 4.13 4.05
CA PHE A 140 -0.02 3.65 3.79
C PHE A 140 0.69 4.44 2.69
N ASN A 141 -0.08 5.16 1.87
CA ASN A 141 0.43 5.99 0.82
C ASN A 141 -0.01 7.45 1.01
N LEU A 142 0.88 8.35 0.64
CA LEU A 142 0.64 9.77 0.50
C LEU A 142 0.63 10.14 -0.99
N LEU A 143 -0.18 11.12 -1.33
CA LEU A 143 -0.23 11.71 -2.66
C LEU A 143 0.54 13.02 -2.64
N MET A 144 1.70 13.03 -3.31
CA MET A 144 2.48 14.22 -3.60
C MET A 144 2.04 14.79 -4.94
N ARG A 145 1.81 16.10 -4.99
CA ARG A 145 1.56 16.82 -6.24
C ARG A 145 2.61 17.90 -6.42
N SER A 146 3.13 18.03 -7.63
CA SER A 146 4.04 19.11 -8.01
C SER A 146 3.75 19.52 -9.44
N ARG A 147 3.82 20.81 -9.73
CA ARG A 147 3.80 21.32 -11.10
C ARG A 147 5.22 21.32 -11.64
N LEU A 148 5.36 20.92 -12.90
CA LEU A 148 6.56 21.02 -13.71
C LEU A 148 6.27 21.92 -14.90
N GLU A 149 7.09 22.95 -15.05
CA GLU A 149 7.13 23.82 -16.21
C GLU A 149 8.46 23.60 -16.94
N LEU A 150 8.38 23.27 -18.22
CA LEU A 150 9.52 22.87 -19.03
C LEU A 150 9.44 23.57 -20.39
N HIS A 151 10.51 24.26 -20.75
CA HIS A 151 10.69 24.89 -22.05
C HIS A 151 11.91 24.30 -22.72
N VAL A 152 11.73 23.77 -23.94
CA VAL A 152 12.83 23.25 -24.76
C VAL A 152 12.75 23.86 -26.14
N SER A 153 13.82 24.49 -26.60
CA SER A 153 13.92 25.06 -27.95
C SER A 153 15.27 24.79 -28.59
N ASP A 154 15.32 24.80 -29.92
CA ASP A 154 16.57 24.85 -30.67
C ASP A 154 17.23 26.25 -30.59
N PRO A 155 18.52 26.38 -30.93
CA PRO A 155 19.23 27.67 -30.91
C PRO A 155 18.62 28.73 -31.83
N ASP A 156 18.08 28.30 -32.97
CA ASP A 156 17.46 29.19 -33.95
C ASP A 156 15.98 29.44 -33.65
N ASN A 157 15.45 28.82 -32.59
CA ASN A 157 14.05 28.88 -32.14
C ASN A 157 13.04 28.56 -33.27
N THR A 158 13.42 27.66 -34.18
CA THR A 158 12.60 27.12 -35.26
C THR A 158 11.58 26.09 -34.74
N SER A 159 11.89 25.43 -33.62
CA SER A 159 11.06 24.46 -32.94
C SER A 159 11.14 24.68 -31.43
N ARG A 160 9.97 24.82 -30.80
CA ARG A 160 9.84 25.05 -29.36
C ARG A 160 8.71 24.21 -28.80
N HIS A 161 8.99 23.59 -27.66
CA HIS A 161 8.02 22.83 -26.88
C HIS A 161 7.94 23.42 -25.47
N ASP A 162 6.72 23.81 -25.08
CA ASP A 162 6.40 24.30 -23.76
C ASP A 162 5.43 23.34 -23.07
N VAL A 163 5.78 22.90 -21.87
CA VAL A 163 4.99 21.97 -21.08
C VAL A 163 4.74 22.57 -19.72
N ASN A 164 3.48 22.54 -19.30
CA ASN A 164 3.09 22.87 -17.95
C ASN A 164 2.15 21.78 -17.46
N VAL A 165 2.65 20.91 -16.57
CA VAL A 165 1.94 19.70 -16.15
C VAL A 165 2.02 19.51 -14.65
N ILE A 166 0.90 19.12 -14.05
CA ILE A 166 0.85 18.69 -12.65
C ILE A 166 1.10 17.19 -12.62
N LYS A 167 2.16 16.76 -11.94
CA LYS A 167 2.47 15.35 -11.71
C LYS A 167 1.93 14.93 -10.35
N ASN A 168 1.27 13.78 -10.33
CA ASN A 168 0.72 13.14 -9.15
C ASN A 168 1.56 11.90 -8.84
N MET A 169 2.25 11.92 -7.69
CA MET A 169 3.20 10.90 -7.28
C MET A 169 2.74 10.23 -5.99
N THR A 170 2.84 8.91 -5.92
CA THR A 170 2.44 8.16 -4.72
C THR A 170 3.67 7.80 -3.89
N LEU A 171 3.73 8.26 -2.64
CA LEU A 171 4.80 8.00 -1.68
C LEU A 171 4.33 6.97 -0.65
N SER A 172 5.01 5.83 -0.54
CA SER A 172 4.73 4.85 0.52
C SER A 172 5.40 5.25 1.83
N VAL A 173 4.67 5.12 2.94
CA VAL A 173 5.19 5.32 4.31
C VAL A 173 5.72 4.03 4.93
N GLU A 174 5.66 2.92 4.21
CA GLU A 174 6.23 1.64 4.65
C GLU A 174 7.75 1.73 4.78
N ASN A 175 8.27 1.02 5.78
CA ASN A 175 9.66 1.06 6.21
C ASN A 175 10.10 2.43 6.77
N LEU A 176 9.18 3.33 7.09
CA LEU A 176 9.45 4.51 7.90
C LEU A 176 9.16 4.23 9.37
N GLU A 177 9.86 4.93 10.27
CA GLU A 177 9.53 4.90 11.69
C GLU A 177 8.21 5.64 11.94
N ASP A 178 7.32 5.02 12.72
CA ASP A 178 6.03 5.58 13.12
C ASP A 178 6.26 6.65 14.20
N PRO A 179 6.09 7.94 13.89
CA PRO A 179 6.42 9.03 14.81
C PRO A 179 5.52 9.06 16.05
N LEU A 180 4.34 8.42 16.00
CA LEU A 180 3.39 8.47 17.11
C LEU A 180 3.92 7.73 18.35
N PHE A 181 4.61 6.60 18.17
CA PHE A 181 5.16 5.81 19.27
C PHE A 181 6.19 6.61 20.08
N PRO A 182 7.29 7.10 19.51
CA PRO A 182 8.28 7.88 20.26
C PRO A 182 7.67 9.14 20.86
N LEU A 183 6.74 9.82 20.17
CA LEU A 183 6.04 10.99 20.71
C LEU A 183 5.21 10.67 21.96
N LYS A 184 4.52 9.53 22.00
CA LYS A 184 3.63 9.17 23.11
C LYS A 184 4.31 8.34 24.20
N THR A 185 5.52 7.87 23.93
CA THR A 185 6.30 7.03 24.84
C THR A 185 7.59 7.71 25.31
N ASN A 186 7.79 9.01 25.02
CA ASN A 186 9.03 9.75 25.30
C ASN A 186 10.27 9.01 24.75
N GLY A 187 10.16 8.46 23.54
CA GLY A 187 11.21 7.73 22.86
C GLY A 187 11.45 6.29 23.33
N ALA A 188 10.69 5.78 24.30
CA ALA A 188 10.89 4.44 24.84
C ALA A 188 10.55 3.32 23.84
N VAL A 189 9.56 3.55 22.97
CA VAL A 189 9.14 2.58 21.95
C VAL A 189 9.35 3.15 20.57
N LYS A 190 9.97 2.34 19.71
CA LYS A 190 10.17 2.62 18.30
C LYS A 190 9.50 1.54 17.47
N ARG A 191 8.80 1.94 16.42
CA ARG A 191 8.16 1.00 15.48
C ARG A 191 8.40 1.42 14.06
N ILE A 192 8.69 0.44 13.22
CA ILE A 192 8.75 0.62 11.77
C ILE A 192 7.38 0.21 11.20
N ILE A 193 6.83 1.05 10.33
CA ILE A 193 5.56 0.77 9.66
C ILE A 193 5.78 -0.39 8.68
N GLN A 194 5.20 -1.53 8.99
CA GLN A 194 5.19 -2.74 8.17
C GLN A 194 3.74 -3.14 7.90
N ARG A 195 3.28 -2.95 6.67
CA ARG A 195 1.91 -3.29 6.28
C ARG A 195 1.72 -4.79 6.31
N TYR A 196 0.66 -5.25 6.95
CA TYR A 196 0.23 -6.64 6.82
C TYR A 196 -0.42 -6.86 5.45
N SER A 197 0.15 -7.75 4.65
CA SER A 197 -0.27 -7.97 3.25
C SER A 197 -1.39 -9.00 3.09
N SER A 198 -1.62 -9.84 4.09
CA SER A 198 -2.61 -10.92 4.06
C SER A 198 -3.94 -10.52 4.71
N GLN A 199 -4.99 -11.32 4.53
CA GLN A 199 -6.25 -11.12 5.24
C GLN A 199 -6.03 -11.25 6.75
N TYR A 200 -6.32 -10.19 7.50
CA TYR A 200 -6.19 -10.13 8.97
C TYR A 200 -7.52 -10.18 9.71
N HIS A 201 -8.64 -10.00 9.02
CA HIS A 201 -9.97 -10.09 9.63
C HIS A 201 -10.28 -11.53 10.01
N ALA A 202 -10.81 -11.73 11.21
CA ALA A 202 -11.29 -13.02 11.65
C ALA A 202 -12.41 -13.52 10.73
N MET A 203 -12.36 -14.80 10.37
CA MET A 203 -13.43 -15.46 9.64
C MET A 203 -14.11 -16.48 10.54
N SER A 204 -15.41 -16.68 10.35
CA SER A 204 -16.14 -17.73 11.03
C SER A 204 -17.19 -18.39 10.15
N LYS A 205 -17.48 -19.65 10.44
CA LYS A 205 -18.63 -20.38 9.89
C LYS A 205 -19.41 -21.04 11.01
N GLN A 206 -20.71 -20.83 10.98
CA GLN A 206 -21.65 -21.45 11.91
C GLN A 206 -22.09 -22.80 11.36
N GLY A 207 -22.05 -23.83 12.20
CA GLY A 207 -22.56 -25.16 11.87
C GLY A 207 -23.97 -25.40 12.37
N THR A 208 -24.59 -26.46 11.86
CA THR A 208 -25.87 -26.98 12.36
C THR A 208 -25.71 -27.65 13.72
N PHE A 209 -24.67 -28.48 13.87
CA PHE A 209 -24.31 -29.11 15.14
C PHE A 209 -22.88 -28.73 15.49
N HIS A 210 -22.61 -28.58 16.78
CA HIS A 210 -21.29 -28.25 17.30
C HIS A 210 -21.15 -28.78 18.72
N SER A 211 -19.91 -28.99 19.15
CA SER A 211 -19.57 -29.41 20.51
C SER A 211 -18.13 -29.05 20.81
N GLY A 212 -17.85 -28.74 22.08
CA GLY A 212 -16.51 -28.63 22.62
C GLY A 212 -15.69 -27.43 22.15
N ASN A 213 -14.56 -27.21 22.80
CA ASN A 213 -13.60 -26.16 22.49
C ASN A 213 -12.26 -26.79 22.13
N CYS A 214 -11.77 -26.54 20.93
CA CYS A 214 -10.49 -27.06 20.49
C CYS A 214 -9.85 -26.17 19.42
N SER A 215 -8.55 -26.36 19.21
CA SER A 215 -7.78 -25.66 18.19
C SER A 215 -6.78 -26.60 17.53
N GLY A 216 -6.47 -26.34 16.27
CA GLY A 216 -5.43 -27.08 15.56
C GLY A 216 -5.28 -26.63 14.12
N THR A 217 -4.23 -27.14 13.48
CA THR A 217 -3.97 -26.88 12.07
C THR A 217 -4.95 -27.67 11.21
N ILE A 218 -5.61 -27.00 10.26
CA ILE A 218 -6.57 -27.63 9.36
C ILE A 218 -5.86 -28.60 8.42
N THR A 219 -6.42 -29.79 8.25
CA THR A 219 -5.95 -30.78 7.27
C THR A 219 -7.12 -31.52 6.66
N THR A 220 -6.98 -31.91 5.39
CA THR A 220 -7.91 -32.81 4.70
C THR A 220 -7.42 -34.28 4.72
N ASP A 221 -6.21 -34.51 5.20
CA ASP A 221 -5.57 -35.82 5.28
C ASP A 221 -6.02 -36.61 6.52
N LYS A 222 -6.90 -37.60 6.32
CA LYS A 222 -7.40 -38.49 7.38
C LYS A 222 -6.34 -39.44 7.95
N ASP A 223 -5.24 -39.64 7.24
CA ASP A 223 -4.15 -40.55 7.60
C ASP A 223 -2.94 -39.79 8.17
N SER A 224 -3.11 -38.50 8.48
CA SER A 224 -2.02 -37.66 8.95
C SER A 224 -1.36 -38.20 10.22
N ALA A 225 -0.03 -38.21 10.26
CA ALA A 225 0.76 -38.77 11.35
C ALA A 225 0.60 -38.02 12.69
N SER A 226 0.18 -36.75 12.66
CA SER A 226 0.09 -35.86 13.84
C SER A 226 -1.35 -35.40 14.12
N LYS A 227 -2.29 -36.34 14.29
CA LYS A 227 -3.73 -36.05 14.40
C LYS A 227 -4.08 -35.13 15.58
N SER A 228 -3.48 -35.33 16.76
CA SER A 228 -3.87 -34.65 18.00
C SER A 228 -3.68 -33.12 18.01
N GLY A 229 -2.89 -32.57 17.07
CA GLY A 229 -2.71 -31.12 16.90
C GLY A 229 -3.44 -30.54 15.68
N LYS A 230 -4.24 -31.37 14.99
CA LYS A 230 -4.88 -31.03 13.72
C LYS A 230 -6.40 -31.07 13.82
N ILE A 231 -7.04 -30.24 13.01
CA ILE A 231 -8.49 -30.27 12.80
C ILE A 231 -8.73 -30.93 11.45
N LEU A 232 -9.43 -32.07 11.47
CA LEU A 232 -9.79 -32.79 10.24
C LEU A 232 -10.96 -32.07 9.58
N ALA A 233 -10.79 -31.67 8.33
CA ALA A 233 -11.82 -31.02 7.54
C ALA A 233 -12.24 -31.94 6.38
N VAL A 234 -13.47 -32.45 6.44
CA VAL A 234 -13.99 -33.45 5.49
C VAL A 234 -15.43 -33.13 5.11
N GLU A 235 -15.84 -33.46 3.88
CA GLU A 235 -17.19 -33.18 3.42
C GLU A 235 -18.20 -34.21 3.96
N SER A 236 -17.81 -35.49 4.06
CA SER A 236 -18.72 -36.59 4.43
C SER A 236 -18.39 -37.20 5.79
N SER A 237 -19.43 -37.58 6.54
CA SER A 237 -19.32 -38.27 7.84
C SER A 237 -18.64 -39.63 7.73
N SER A 238 -18.58 -40.21 6.53
CA SER A 238 -17.87 -41.47 6.25
C SER A 238 -16.34 -41.34 6.31
N ASP A 239 -15.80 -40.14 6.15
CA ASP A 239 -14.36 -39.85 6.21
C ASP A 239 -13.90 -39.37 7.60
N VAL A 240 -14.82 -39.29 8.58
CA VAL A 240 -14.49 -38.88 9.95
C VAL A 240 -13.73 -40.00 10.67
N VAL A 241 -12.53 -39.69 11.12
CA VAL A 241 -11.65 -40.62 11.87
C VAL A 241 -11.34 -40.01 13.25
N PRO A 242 -11.36 -40.79 14.34
CA PRO A 242 -11.02 -40.29 15.67
C PRO A 242 -9.52 -39.95 15.82
N GLY A 243 -9.19 -39.22 16.88
CA GLY A 243 -7.81 -38.87 17.25
C GLY A 243 -7.34 -37.49 16.79
N PHE A 244 -8.15 -36.78 16.00
CA PHE A 244 -7.94 -35.36 15.70
C PHE A 244 -8.35 -34.46 16.87
N ALA A 245 -7.77 -33.26 16.95
CA ALA A 245 -8.14 -32.26 17.96
C ALA A 245 -9.60 -31.84 17.84
N GLY A 246 -10.11 -31.79 16.61
CA GLY A 246 -11.52 -31.56 16.29
C GLY A 246 -11.83 -31.85 14.83
N VAL A 247 -13.11 -31.74 14.47
CA VAL A 247 -13.61 -32.04 13.12
C VAL A 247 -14.46 -30.90 12.57
N LEU A 248 -14.18 -30.50 11.32
CA LEU A 248 -15.04 -29.66 10.49
C LEU A 248 -15.72 -30.55 9.44
N LEU A 249 -17.04 -30.63 9.47
CA LEU A 249 -17.80 -31.52 8.62
C LEU A 249 -18.76 -30.75 7.69
N GLY A 250 -18.70 -31.06 6.39
CA GLY A 250 -19.61 -30.56 5.37
C GLY A 250 -21.06 -30.94 5.63
N GLU A 251 -21.31 -32.23 5.84
CA GLU A 251 -22.62 -32.77 6.20
C GLU A 251 -23.13 -32.28 7.56
N SER A 252 -24.44 -32.04 7.66
CA SER A 252 -25.11 -31.71 8.92
C SER A 252 -25.41 -32.97 9.75
N VAL A 253 -24.38 -33.54 10.39
CA VAL A 253 -24.48 -34.74 11.23
C VAL A 253 -24.01 -34.45 12.66
N ASN A 254 -24.77 -34.90 13.65
CA ASN A 254 -24.37 -34.79 15.05
C ASN A 254 -23.27 -35.82 15.39
N LEU A 255 -22.01 -35.36 15.48
CA LEU A 255 -20.84 -36.20 15.79
C LEU A 255 -20.64 -36.49 17.29
N SER A 256 -21.51 -35.97 18.17
CA SER A 256 -21.49 -36.31 19.60
C SER A 256 -21.97 -37.73 19.89
N LEU A 257 -22.53 -38.41 18.89
CA LEU A 257 -23.00 -39.78 19.02
C LEU A 257 -21.81 -40.73 19.29
N PRO A 258 -21.99 -41.74 20.18
CA PRO A 258 -20.90 -42.65 20.58
C PRO A 258 -20.14 -43.31 19.43
N GLN A 259 -20.81 -43.55 18.29
CA GLN A 259 -20.24 -44.15 17.09
C GLN A 259 -19.06 -43.38 16.48
N TYR A 260 -18.99 -42.05 16.69
CA TYR A 260 -17.93 -41.20 16.12
C TYR A 260 -16.81 -40.93 17.13
N SER A 261 -17.12 -40.95 18.44
CA SER A 261 -16.14 -40.65 19.51
C SER A 261 -15.41 -39.30 19.30
N ILE A 262 -16.12 -38.28 18.80
CA ILE A 262 -15.58 -36.93 18.57
C ILE A 262 -16.11 -35.97 19.65
N GLY A 263 -15.22 -35.43 20.48
CA GLY A 263 -15.58 -34.49 21.54
C GLY A 263 -15.68 -33.02 21.08
N CYS A 264 -14.98 -32.67 19.99
CA CYS A 264 -14.94 -31.31 19.47
C CYS A 264 -15.23 -31.27 17.97
N PHE A 265 -16.29 -30.59 17.56
CA PHE A 265 -16.65 -30.52 16.13
C PHE A 265 -17.56 -29.35 15.80
N VAL A 266 -17.61 -29.02 14.50
CA VAL A 266 -18.66 -28.21 13.88
C VAL A 266 -19.06 -28.90 12.58
N SER A 267 -20.35 -29.21 12.41
CA SER A 267 -20.88 -29.90 11.24
C SER A 267 -21.90 -29.03 10.49
N GLY A 268 -22.11 -29.30 9.20
CA GLY A 268 -22.97 -28.46 8.36
C GLY A 268 -22.29 -27.16 7.96
N VAL A 269 -20.96 -27.16 7.81
CA VAL A 269 -20.17 -25.99 7.41
C VAL A 269 -19.55 -26.20 6.03
N PRO A 270 -19.45 -25.17 5.18
CA PRO A 270 -18.79 -25.32 3.88
C PRO A 270 -17.27 -25.49 4.08
N VAL A 271 -16.77 -26.73 4.04
CA VAL A 271 -15.37 -27.05 4.35
C VAL A 271 -14.41 -26.35 3.39
N ALA A 272 -14.78 -26.23 2.12
CA ALA A 272 -14.02 -25.46 1.12
C ALA A 272 -13.76 -23.98 1.48
N SER A 273 -14.45 -23.42 2.48
CA SER A 273 -14.19 -22.05 2.96
C SER A 273 -13.02 -21.94 3.94
N PHE A 274 -12.44 -23.06 4.35
CA PHE A 274 -11.27 -23.12 5.23
C PHE A 274 -10.01 -23.43 4.42
N THR A 275 -8.94 -22.70 4.69
CA THR A 275 -7.65 -22.91 4.04
C THR A 275 -6.86 -24.00 4.76
N GLU A 276 -6.38 -25.00 4.02
CA GLU A 276 -5.50 -26.03 4.57
C GLU A 276 -4.24 -25.40 5.18
N ASN A 277 -3.73 -25.98 6.27
CA ASN A 277 -2.64 -25.46 7.10
C ASN A 277 -2.93 -24.17 7.89
N ALA A 278 -4.12 -23.56 7.77
CA ALA A 278 -4.51 -22.49 8.69
C ALA A 278 -4.84 -23.04 10.07
N THR A 279 -4.64 -22.24 11.11
CA THR A 279 -5.07 -22.58 12.48
C THR A 279 -6.54 -22.27 12.66
N ALA A 280 -7.35 -23.31 12.92
CA ALA A 280 -8.76 -23.15 13.24
C ALA A 280 -9.04 -23.31 14.74
N PHE A 281 -10.11 -22.66 15.18
CA PHE A 281 -10.62 -22.69 16.55
C PHE A 281 -12.11 -23.04 16.51
N ILE A 282 -12.48 -24.16 17.13
CA ILE A 282 -13.89 -24.51 17.33
C ILE A 282 -14.28 -23.95 18.69
N ASP A 283 -15.28 -23.07 18.67
CA ASP A 283 -15.74 -22.34 19.84
C ASP A 283 -17.20 -22.69 20.14
N GLU A 284 -17.41 -23.47 21.19
CA GLU A 284 -18.72 -23.93 21.64
C GLU A 284 -19.67 -22.78 21.99
N PRO A 285 -19.27 -21.73 22.75
CA PRO A 285 -20.19 -20.64 23.09
C PRO A 285 -20.73 -19.88 21.86
N SER A 286 -19.95 -19.76 20.79
CA SER A 286 -20.41 -19.13 19.55
C SER A 286 -21.03 -20.12 18.55
N GLY A 287 -20.88 -21.43 18.77
CA GLY A 287 -21.32 -22.48 17.84
C GLY A 287 -20.65 -22.41 16.47
N LYS A 288 -19.43 -21.88 16.41
CA LYS A 288 -18.73 -21.53 15.17
C LYS A 288 -17.31 -22.09 15.14
N ALA A 289 -16.86 -22.37 13.93
CA ALA A 289 -15.45 -22.57 13.62
C ALA A 289 -14.86 -21.25 13.14
N TRP A 290 -13.70 -20.88 13.69
CA TRP A 290 -13.02 -19.60 13.50
C TRP A 290 -11.62 -19.81 12.92
N VAL A 291 -11.17 -18.87 12.10
CA VAL A 291 -9.75 -18.66 11.79
C VAL A 291 -9.41 -17.22 12.17
N LEU A 292 -8.31 -17.04 12.90
CA LEU A 292 -7.93 -15.75 13.51
C LEU A 292 -6.55 -15.29 13.02
N PRO A 293 -6.40 -14.86 11.75
CA PRO A 293 -5.09 -14.42 11.25
C PRO A 293 -4.53 -13.22 12.01
N LEU A 294 -5.42 -12.39 12.60
CA LEU A 294 -5.04 -11.25 13.44
C LEU A 294 -4.12 -11.62 14.61
N LYS A 295 -4.24 -12.86 15.13
CA LYS A 295 -3.51 -13.30 16.32
C LYS A 295 -2.00 -13.27 16.10
N GLU A 296 -1.55 -13.81 14.97
CA GLU A 296 -0.14 -13.87 14.58
C GLU A 296 0.35 -12.46 14.18
N SER A 297 -0.44 -11.73 13.39
CA SER A 297 -0.05 -10.42 12.90
C SER A 297 0.09 -9.35 14.00
N ILE A 298 -0.60 -9.50 15.13
CA ILE A 298 -0.41 -8.65 16.32
C ILE A 298 0.94 -8.93 16.99
N GLU A 299 1.35 -10.19 17.11
CA GLU A 299 2.65 -10.57 17.68
C GLU A 299 3.80 -10.04 16.81
N ASP A 300 3.61 -10.08 15.49
CA ASP A 300 4.52 -9.49 14.50
C ASP A 300 4.50 -7.96 14.46
N LYS A 301 3.68 -7.31 15.30
CA LYS A 301 3.54 -5.85 15.40
C LYS A 301 3.14 -5.19 14.07
N ALA A 302 2.39 -5.91 13.24
CA ALA A 302 2.03 -5.45 11.92
C ALA A 302 1.05 -4.25 11.95
N TYR A 303 0.98 -3.56 10.82
CA TYR A 303 0.09 -2.42 10.61
C TYR A 303 -1.03 -2.79 9.63
N TYR A 304 -2.21 -2.24 9.85
CA TYR A 304 -3.43 -2.50 9.10
C TYR A 304 -4.01 -1.21 8.53
N GLU A 305 -4.73 -1.33 7.43
CA GLU A 305 -5.60 -0.26 6.96
C GLU A 305 -6.78 -0.14 7.92
N GLY A 306 -7.12 1.10 8.27
CA GLY A 306 -8.20 1.36 9.20
C GLY A 306 -8.57 2.83 9.24
N SER A 307 -9.28 3.22 10.30
CA SER A 307 -9.73 4.60 10.48
C SER A 307 -8.86 5.39 11.44
N GLY A 308 -7.79 4.81 11.99
CA GLY A 308 -6.82 5.48 12.84
C GLY A 308 -6.16 6.72 12.20
N PRO A 309 -5.27 7.43 12.93
CA PRO A 309 -4.58 8.58 12.37
C PRO A 309 -3.69 8.17 11.19
N ASN A 310 -3.71 8.98 10.13
CA ASN A 310 -2.79 8.82 9.00
C ASN A 310 -1.37 9.28 9.35
N PHE A 311 -0.40 9.04 8.47
CA PHE A 311 1.01 9.34 8.75
C PHE A 311 1.28 10.82 9.05
N LEU A 312 0.63 11.76 8.34
CA LEU A 312 0.80 13.19 8.59
C LEU A 312 0.24 13.58 9.97
N GLN A 313 -0.92 13.07 10.35
CA GLN A 313 -1.48 13.27 11.70
C GLN A 313 -0.57 12.69 12.80
N ARG A 314 0.08 11.56 12.53
CA ARG A 314 1.02 10.92 13.47
C ARG A 314 2.26 11.79 13.71
N LEU A 315 2.78 12.47 12.67
CA LEU A 315 3.84 13.49 12.83
C LEU A 315 3.42 14.65 13.73
N GLN A 316 2.12 14.99 13.75
CA GLN A 316 1.54 16.01 14.64
C GLN A 316 1.20 15.46 16.04
N GLY A 317 1.48 14.18 16.32
CA GLY A 317 1.10 13.54 17.58
C GLY A 317 -0.41 13.41 17.79
N ILE A 318 -1.21 13.50 16.72
CA ILE A 318 -2.66 13.37 16.75
C ILE A 318 -3.03 11.89 16.86
N THR A 319 -3.94 11.60 17.80
CA THR A 319 -4.47 10.25 18.07
C THR A 319 -5.94 10.11 17.71
N SER A 320 -6.54 11.07 17.02
CA SER A 320 -7.91 10.93 16.52
C SER A 320 -7.92 10.17 15.19
N PRO A 321 -9.03 9.50 14.85
CA PRO A 321 -9.25 8.94 13.51
C PRO A 321 -8.95 9.94 12.38
N SER A 322 -8.52 9.43 11.23
CA SER A 322 -8.33 10.26 10.03
C SER A 322 -9.68 10.81 9.54
N PRO A 323 -9.81 12.11 9.20
CA PRO A 323 -11.08 12.71 8.78
C PRO A 323 -11.68 12.08 7.51
N ASP A 324 -10.82 11.53 6.66
CA ASP A 324 -11.20 10.82 5.43
C ASP A 324 -11.53 9.33 5.67
N GLY A 325 -11.43 8.87 6.93
CA GLY A 325 -11.63 7.47 7.30
C GLY A 325 -10.50 6.54 6.87
N MET A 326 -9.40 7.07 6.32
CA MET A 326 -8.27 6.32 5.77
C MET A 326 -7.00 6.60 6.59
N GLY A 327 -6.60 5.66 7.42
CA GLY A 327 -5.35 5.76 8.16
C GLY A 327 -4.77 4.39 8.47
N ILE A 328 -3.83 4.37 9.40
CA ILE A 328 -3.12 3.15 9.77
C ILE A 328 -3.39 2.79 11.23
N GLU A 329 -3.55 1.50 11.47
CA GLU A 329 -3.83 0.92 12.77
C GLU A 329 -2.77 -0.13 13.13
N THR A 330 -2.51 -0.27 14.42
CA THR A 330 -1.67 -1.34 14.96
C THR A 330 -2.02 -1.53 16.44
N PHE A 331 -1.60 -2.63 17.04
CA PHE A 331 -1.87 -2.93 18.45
C PHE A 331 -0.62 -2.76 19.30
N ILE A 332 -0.78 -2.26 20.52
CA ILE A 332 0.26 -2.27 21.56
C ILE A 332 0.41 -3.70 22.08
N THR A 333 1.63 -4.19 22.12
CA THR A 333 1.96 -5.50 22.70
C THR A 333 2.60 -5.34 24.08
N PRO A 334 2.59 -6.40 24.92
CA PRO A 334 3.26 -6.37 26.22
C PRO A 334 4.73 -6.00 26.10
N GLY A 335 5.20 -5.13 27.00
CA GLY A 335 6.56 -4.59 27.02
C GLY A 335 6.70 -3.26 26.28
N GLU A 336 5.68 -2.81 25.55
CA GLU A 336 5.63 -1.49 24.92
C GLU A 336 4.77 -0.49 25.70
N GLU A 337 4.19 -0.91 26.83
CA GLU A 337 3.41 -0.02 27.68
C GLU A 337 4.34 0.90 28.48
N THR A 338 4.29 2.20 28.20
CA THR A 338 4.92 3.21 29.07
C THR A 338 4.07 3.59 30.28
N ILE A 339 2.76 3.32 30.21
CA ILE A 339 1.79 3.57 31.28
C ILE A 339 0.98 2.30 31.44
N ASN A 340 0.96 1.72 32.64
CA ASN A 340 0.21 0.49 32.90
C ASN A 340 -1.32 0.76 32.87
N ARG A 341 -1.95 0.49 31.73
CA ARG A 341 -3.39 0.65 31.51
C ARG A 341 -4.02 -0.68 31.06
N PRO A 342 -4.18 -1.65 31.97
CA PRO A 342 -4.56 -3.03 31.61
C PRO A 342 -6.03 -3.17 31.16
N GLN A 343 -6.85 -2.14 31.37
CA GLN A 343 -8.27 -2.09 30.99
C GLN A 343 -8.52 -1.21 29.76
N GLN A 344 -7.48 -0.78 29.04
CA GLN A 344 -7.63 0.07 27.85
C GLN A 344 -7.62 -0.75 26.56
N ASP A 345 -8.29 -0.25 25.53
CA ASP A 345 -8.22 -0.81 24.18
C ASP A 345 -6.76 -0.84 23.71
N ARG A 346 -6.29 -2.01 23.25
CA ARG A 346 -4.92 -2.22 22.81
C ARG A 346 -4.63 -1.63 21.43
N LEU A 347 -5.63 -1.12 20.71
CA LEU A 347 -5.41 -0.37 19.47
C LEU A 347 -4.55 0.87 19.76
N ALA A 348 -3.38 0.98 19.12
CA ALA A 348 -2.31 1.87 19.56
C ALA A 348 -2.70 3.34 19.64
N TYR A 349 -3.43 3.86 18.66
CA TYR A 349 -3.83 5.26 18.69
C TYR A 349 -4.85 5.54 19.82
N LEU A 350 -5.65 4.56 20.22
CA LEU A 350 -6.54 4.68 21.38
C LEU A 350 -5.73 4.54 22.67
N TYR A 351 -4.85 3.55 22.74
CA TYR A 351 -4.02 3.28 23.92
C TYR A 351 -3.14 4.47 24.30
N LEU A 352 -2.46 5.04 23.30
CA LEU A 352 -1.52 6.16 23.43
C LEU A 352 -2.22 7.53 23.50
N SER A 353 -3.56 7.56 23.50
CA SER A 353 -4.31 8.79 23.66
C SER A 353 -4.30 9.26 25.13
N ASN A 354 -4.54 10.56 25.33
CA ASN A 354 -4.73 11.14 26.66
C ASN A 354 -6.12 10.84 27.24
N GLN A 355 -7.00 10.21 26.47
CA GLN A 355 -8.35 9.83 26.91
C GLN A 355 -8.36 8.36 27.35
N THR A 356 -9.21 8.06 28.33
CA THR A 356 -9.44 6.67 28.76
C THR A 356 -10.40 6.01 27.78
N HIS A 357 -9.89 5.06 26.99
CA HIS A 357 -10.71 4.19 26.15
C HIS A 357 -10.88 2.82 26.80
N ALA A 358 -11.75 2.76 27.82
CA ALA A 358 -11.99 1.52 28.56
C ALA A 358 -12.47 0.41 27.62
N ALA A 359 -11.78 -0.73 27.68
CA ALA A 359 -12.05 -1.94 26.93
C ALA A 359 -12.19 -3.09 27.91
N CYS A 360 -13.42 -3.32 28.36
CA CYS A 360 -13.76 -4.42 29.26
C CYS A 360 -13.89 -5.77 28.57
N THR A 361 -13.59 -5.85 27.28
CA THR A 361 -13.85 -7.03 26.47
C THR A 361 -12.57 -7.83 26.25
N ARG A 362 -12.62 -9.11 26.66
CA ARG A 362 -11.66 -10.14 26.23
C ARG A 362 -12.18 -10.85 25.00
N VAL A 363 -11.27 -11.47 24.27
CA VAL A 363 -11.60 -12.25 23.08
C VAL A 363 -11.12 -13.68 23.31
N ARG A 364 -12.04 -14.65 23.23
CA ARG A 364 -11.67 -16.06 23.33
C ARG A 364 -10.64 -16.41 22.25
N TRP A 365 -9.71 -17.32 22.56
CA TRP A 365 -8.61 -17.76 21.69
C TRP A 365 -7.49 -16.72 21.42
N MET A 366 -7.63 -15.48 21.90
CA MET A 366 -6.56 -14.47 21.93
C MET A 366 -5.79 -14.53 23.25
N GLN A 367 -4.66 -13.83 23.32
CA GLN A 367 -3.80 -13.78 24.51
C GLN A 367 -4.49 -13.05 25.68
N ASP A 368 -4.19 -13.45 26.92
CA ASP A 368 -4.87 -12.94 28.11
C ASP A 368 -4.72 -11.43 28.36
N TRP A 369 -3.70 -10.81 27.79
CA TRP A 369 -3.44 -9.36 27.88
C TRP A 369 -4.22 -8.56 26.84
N PHE A 370 -4.79 -9.22 25.81
CA PHE A 370 -5.51 -8.57 24.73
C PHE A 370 -6.85 -8.01 25.23
N ARG A 371 -7.09 -6.73 24.95
CA ARG A 371 -8.31 -5.99 25.30
C ARG A 371 -8.69 -5.11 24.13
N THR A 372 -9.98 -5.04 23.86
CA THR A 372 -10.52 -4.26 22.73
C THR A 372 -11.90 -3.73 23.09
N GLY A 373 -12.29 -2.56 22.56
CA GLY A 373 -13.68 -2.13 22.62
C GLY A 373 -14.57 -2.94 21.67
N ASN A 374 -15.89 -2.87 21.86
CA ASN A 374 -16.86 -3.58 21.01
C ASN A 374 -16.79 -3.12 19.53
N SER A 375 -16.62 -1.81 19.29
CA SER A 375 -16.49 -1.27 17.93
C SER A 375 -15.23 -1.79 17.22
N THR A 376 -14.10 -1.84 17.93
CA THR A 376 -12.84 -2.42 17.46
C THR A 376 -13.02 -3.93 17.22
N ALA A 377 -13.68 -4.65 18.13
CA ALA A 377 -13.91 -6.09 17.98
C ALA A 377 -14.77 -6.42 16.74
N ILE A 378 -15.83 -5.65 16.49
CA ILE A 378 -16.66 -5.80 15.28
C ILE A 378 -15.84 -5.52 14.02
N ARG A 379 -15.02 -4.46 14.03
CA ARG A 379 -14.16 -4.07 12.90
C ARG A 379 -13.23 -5.21 12.47
N TYR A 380 -12.59 -5.87 13.43
CA TYR A 380 -11.66 -6.97 13.17
C TYR A 380 -12.33 -8.36 13.06
N GLY A 381 -13.66 -8.41 13.08
CA GLY A 381 -14.44 -9.65 12.95
C GLY A 381 -14.45 -10.55 14.20
N ILE A 382 -13.91 -10.09 15.33
CA ILE A 382 -13.76 -10.86 16.57
C ILE A 382 -14.89 -10.63 17.59
N GLY A 383 -15.95 -9.89 17.19
CA GLY A 383 -17.11 -9.61 18.04
C GLY A 383 -17.83 -10.86 18.55
N GLY A 384 -17.89 -11.95 17.78
CA GLY A 384 -18.53 -13.20 18.22
C GLY A 384 -17.74 -14.00 19.28
N LEU A 385 -16.45 -13.70 19.40
CA LEU A 385 -15.55 -14.28 20.42
C LEU A 385 -15.39 -13.37 21.64
N SER A 386 -15.97 -12.18 21.57
CA SER A 386 -15.85 -11.14 22.59
C SER A 386 -16.74 -11.43 23.80
N TYR A 387 -16.23 -11.21 25.00
CA TYR A 387 -16.96 -11.34 26.26
C TYR A 387 -16.44 -10.32 27.29
N GLU A 388 -17.35 -9.79 28.10
CA GLU A 388 -17.01 -8.79 29.12
C GLU A 388 -16.37 -9.47 30.35
N VAL A 389 -15.38 -8.81 30.92
CA VAL A 389 -14.60 -9.25 32.10
C VAL A 389 -14.37 -8.14 33.12
N CYS A 390 -15.09 -7.02 32.98
CA CYS A 390 -15.33 -6.07 34.05
C CYS A 390 -16.84 -6.15 34.38
#